data_AF-A0A7W8P776-F1
#
_entry.id   AF-A0A7W8P776-F1
#
_cell.length_a   1.000
_cell.length_b   1.000
_cell.length_c   1.000
_cell.angle_alpha   90.00
_cell.angle_beta   90.00
_cell.angle_gamma   90.00
#
_symmetry.space_group_name_H-M   'P 1'
#
loop_
_entity.id
_entity.type
_entity.pdbx_description
1 polymer ?
#
loop_
_entity_poly.entity_id
_entity_poly.type
_entity_poly.pdbx_seq_one_letter_code
_entity_poly.pdbx_strand_id
1 'polypeptide(L)'
;MPFSLPLFAGLSSLGGCNWVLFNSKGSVGLQERDLIILCTGLMLIVVLPAIALTFVFAGQYRASNHKATYLLEWAHSEAVVWGIPLLNVVTLATIVWKSTHELDPYRPLDVCPDQNA
;
A
#
# COMPACT_ATOMS: atom_id res chain seq x y z
N MET A 1 -10.96 -24.21 -21.23
CA MET A 1 -10.23 -23.34 -20.28
C MET A 1 -8.85 -22.92 -20.84
N PRO A 2 -8.76 -22.05 -21.87
CA PRO A 2 -7.46 -21.53 -22.36
C PRO A 2 -7.21 -20.02 -22.10
N PHE A 3 -8.03 -19.34 -21.28
CA PHE A 3 -7.88 -17.90 -21.01
C PHE A 3 -6.94 -17.55 -19.84
N SER A 4 -6.46 -18.53 -19.07
CA SER A 4 -5.65 -18.28 -17.86
C SER A 4 -4.15 -18.15 -18.12
N LEU A 5 -3.65 -18.56 -19.30
CA LEU A 5 -2.23 -18.54 -19.65
C LEU A 5 -1.65 -17.14 -19.97
N PRO A 6 -2.35 -16.22 -20.68
CA PRO A 6 -1.78 -14.89 -20.96
C PRO A 6 -1.70 -14.01 -19.72
N LEU A 7 -2.52 -14.28 -18.68
CA LEU A 7 -2.51 -13.54 -17.42
C LEU A 7 -1.19 -13.73 -16.66
N PHE A 8 -0.63 -14.95 -16.70
CA PHE A 8 0.60 -15.28 -15.97
C PHE A 8 1.85 -14.72 -16.66
N ALA A 9 1.88 -14.67 -17.99
CA ALA A 9 2.98 -14.06 -18.75
C ALA A 9 3.02 -12.53 -18.61
N GLY A 10 1.85 -11.89 -18.48
CA GLY A 10 1.73 -10.47 -18.18
C GLY A 10 2.33 -10.11 -16.82
N LEU A 11 2.04 -10.88 -15.77
CA LEU A 11 2.57 -10.63 -14.42
C LEU A 11 4.11 -10.62 -14.36
N SER A 12 4.77 -11.50 -15.12
CA SER A 12 6.24 -11.56 -15.14
C SER A 12 6.90 -10.33 -15.80
N SER A 13 6.18 -9.59 -16.64
CA SER A 13 6.68 -8.36 -17.28
C SER A 13 6.46 -7.10 -16.44
N LEU A 14 5.75 -7.18 -15.31
CA LEU A 14 5.61 -6.06 -14.36
C LEU A 14 6.76 -5.97 -13.34
N GLY A 15 7.72 -6.89 -13.36
CA GLY A 15 8.92 -6.80 -12.54
C GLY A 15 9.80 -5.65 -13.03
N GLY A 16 9.93 -4.57 -12.24
CA GLY A 16 10.79 -3.45 -12.57
C GLY A 16 12.24 -3.89 -12.81
N CYS A 17 12.67 -3.93 -14.08
CA CYS A 17 13.99 -4.43 -14.49
C CYS A 17 15.17 -3.60 -13.95
N ASN A 18 14.93 -2.39 -13.45
CA ASN A 18 15.99 -1.54 -12.91
C ASN A 18 15.49 -0.80 -11.67
N TRP A 19 16.00 -1.18 -10.50
CA TRP A 19 15.65 -0.61 -9.18
C TRP A 19 16.40 0.71 -8.92
N VAL A 20 16.52 1.56 -9.93
CA VAL A 20 17.27 2.83 -9.87
C VAL A 20 16.68 3.79 -8.82
N LEU A 21 15.36 3.79 -8.66
CA LEU A 21 14.68 4.57 -7.62
C LEU A 21 15.06 4.15 -6.19
N PHE A 22 15.37 2.86 -5.96
CA PHE A 22 15.75 2.35 -4.65
C PHE A 22 17.26 2.43 -4.38
N ASN A 23 18.08 2.67 -5.42
CA ASN A 23 19.55 2.84 -5.33
C ASN A 23 19.96 4.30 -5.61
N SER A 24 19.38 5.25 -4.86
CA SER A 24 19.75 6.66 -5.01
C SER A 24 21.06 6.97 -4.27
N LYS A 25 21.98 7.70 -4.91
CA LYS A 25 23.29 8.08 -4.33
C LYS A 25 23.38 9.50 -3.80
N GLY A 26 22.38 10.35 -4.08
CA GLY A 26 22.30 11.71 -3.54
C GLY A 26 21.59 11.75 -2.18
N SER A 27 21.95 12.69 -1.31
CA SER A 27 21.33 12.86 0.03
C SER A 27 19.81 12.98 -0.07
N VAL A 28 19.28 13.87 -0.90
CA VAL A 28 17.83 14.05 -1.12
C VAL A 28 17.16 12.76 -1.60
N GLY A 29 17.80 12.03 -2.51
CA GLY A 29 17.26 10.78 -3.03
C GLY A 29 17.26 9.62 -2.03
N LEU A 30 18.10 9.68 -0.98
CA LEU A 30 18.07 8.71 0.11
C LEU A 30 16.88 8.91 1.07
N GLN A 31 16.41 10.14 1.27
CA GLN A 31 15.17 10.40 2.00
C GLN A 31 13.94 10.06 1.15
N GLU A 32 13.96 10.37 -0.15
CA GLU A 32 12.82 10.10 -1.03
C GLU A 32 12.56 8.59 -1.21
N ARG A 33 13.60 7.78 -1.39
CA ARG A 33 13.44 6.31 -1.46
C ARG A 33 12.82 5.74 -0.19
N ASP A 34 13.18 6.28 0.99
CA ASP A 34 12.70 5.77 2.28
C ASP A 34 11.22 6.11 2.44
N LEU A 35 10.83 7.31 2.01
CA LEU A 35 9.44 7.73 1.94
C LEU A 35 8.62 6.83 1.00
N ILE A 36 9.14 6.50 -0.18
CA ILE A 36 8.46 5.60 -1.14
C ILE A 36 8.29 4.20 -0.55
N ILE A 37 9.33 3.64 0.09
CA ILE A 37 9.28 2.32 0.75
C ILE A 37 8.22 2.34 1.86
N LEU A 38 8.26 3.37 2.70
CA LEU A 38 7.35 3.50 3.83
C LEU A 38 5.90 3.66 3.37
N CYS A 39 5.62 4.53 2.40
CA CYS A 39 4.29 4.70 1.81
C CYS A 39 3.77 3.41 1.16
N THR A 40 4.60 2.74 0.36
CA THR A 40 4.23 1.49 -0.32
C THR A 40 3.95 0.37 0.69
N GLY A 41 4.82 0.23 1.69
CA GLY A 41 4.66 -0.76 2.76
C GLY A 41 3.40 -0.52 3.59
N LEU A 42 3.13 0.75 3.93
CA LEU A 42 1.96 1.10 4.73
C LEU A 42 0.66 0.86 3.95
N MET A 43 0.60 1.18 2.65
CA MET A 43 -0.54 0.81 1.80
C MET A 43 -0.75 -0.71 1.74
N LEU A 44 0.33 -1.49 1.65
CA LEU A 44 0.26 -2.95 1.62
C LEU A 44 -0.34 -3.54 2.90
N ILE A 45 -0.01 -2.96 4.06
CA ILE A 45 -0.54 -3.38 5.37
C ILE A 45 -2.06 -3.24 5.44
N VAL A 46 -2.66 -2.26 4.75
CA VAL A 46 -4.12 -2.06 4.71
C VAL A 46 -4.80 -3.02 3.74
N VAL A 47 -4.17 -3.21 2.58
CA VAL A 47 -4.72 -3.98 1.47
C VAL A 47 -4.72 -5.47 1.78
N LEU A 48 -3.68 -6.00 2.44
CA LEU A 48 -3.58 -7.42 2.77
C LEU A 48 -4.74 -7.94 3.63
N PRO A 49 -5.14 -7.28 4.75
CA PRO A 49 -6.32 -7.66 5.51
C PRO A 49 -7.61 -7.64 4.70
N ALA A 50 -7.81 -6.62 3.85
CA ALA A 50 -9.02 -6.51 3.02
C ALA A 50 -9.12 -7.69 2.03
N ILE A 51 -8.01 -8.05 1.39
CA ILE A 51 -7.93 -9.21 0.50
C ILE A 51 -8.14 -10.50 1.28
N ALA A 52 -7.51 -10.66 2.44
CA ALA A 52 -7.65 -11.85 3.28
C ALA A 52 -9.11 -12.06 3.72
N LEU A 53 -9.79 -11.00 4.19
CA LEU A 53 -11.21 -11.05 4.52
C LEU A 53 -12.05 -11.46 3.32
N THR A 54 -11.75 -10.92 2.14
CA THR A 54 -12.45 -11.30 0.90
C THR A 54 -12.34 -12.81 0.63
N PHE A 55 -11.14 -13.39 0.75
CA PHE A 55 -10.96 -14.84 0.59
C PHE A 55 -11.65 -15.65 1.69
N VAL A 56 -11.64 -15.18 2.94
CA VAL A 56 -12.34 -15.82 4.06
C VAL A 56 -13.84 -15.83 3.83
N PHE A 57 -14.45 -14.70 3.45
CA PHE A 57 -15.87 -14.64 3.12
C PHE A 57 -16.21 -15.52 1.90
N ALA A 58 -15.38 -15.49 0.85
CA ALA A 58 -15.58 -16.33 -0.33
C ALA A 58 -15.52 -17.84 -0.02
N GLY A 59 -14.64 -18.26 0.90
CA GLY A 59 -14.53 -19.65 1.34
C GLY A 59 -15.62 -20.07 2.31
N GLN A 60 -15.94 -19.21 3.29
CA GLN A 60 -16.87 -19.51 4.37
C GLN A 60 -18.33 -19.56 3.88
N TYR A 61 -18.74 -18.66 2.97
CA TYR A 61 -20.11 -18.53 2.45
C TYR A 61 -20.31 -19.20 1.08
N ARG A 62 -19.40 -20.09 0.67
CA ARG A 62 -19.55 -20.86 -0.58
C ARG A 62 -20.83 -21.71 -0.53
N ALA A 63 -21.55 -21.81 -1.66
CA ALA A 63 -22.86 -22.46 -1.80
C ALA A 63 -22.95 -23.92 -1.26
N SER A 64 -21.82 -24.61 -1.07
CA SER A 64 -21.75 -25.95 -0.49
C SER A 64 -21.77 -25.97 1.04
N ASN A 65 -21.77 -24.82 1.73
CA ASN A 65 -21.60 -24.74 3.18
C ASN A 65 -22.89 -24.23 3.87
N HIS A 66 -23.71 -25.17 4.38
CA HIS A 66 -25.01 -24.90 5.01
C HIS A 66 -24.94 -24.49 6.50
N LYS A 67 -23.75 -24.34 7.08
CA LYS A 67 -23.54 -23.99 8.50
C LYS A 67 -23.38 -22.50 8.79
N ALA A 68 -23.39 -21.64 7.78
CA ALA A 68 -23.25 -20.21 7.98
C ALA A 68 -24.56 -19.61 8.48
N THR A 69 -24.62 -19.28 9.77
CA THR A 69 -25.73 -18.51 10.36
C THR A 69 -25.75 -17.12 9.73
N TYR A 70 -26.69 -16.89 8.81
CA TYR A 70 -27.02 -15.56 8.31
C TYR A 70 -27.70 -14.77 9.43
N LEU A 71 -26.93 -13.99 10.18
CA LEU A 71 -27.48 -13.01 11.10
C LEU A 71 -27.73 -11.72 10.30
N LEU A 72 -29.00 -11.47 9.95
CA LEU A 72 -29.48 -10.36 9.13
C LEU A 72 -29.61 -9.03 9.93
N GLU A 73 -28.83 -8.86 10.99
CA GLU A 73 -28.98 -7.73 11.93
C GLU A 73 -27.66 -6.96 12.11
N TRP A 74 -27.09 -6.46 11.00
CA TRP A 74 -25.86 -5.63 10.99
C TRP A 74 -26.08 -4.24 10.36
N ALA A 75 -27.34 -3.79 10.26
CA ALA A 75 -27.69 -2.52 9.62
C ALA A 75 -27.16 -1.27 10.34
N HIS A 76 -26.62 -1.39 11.56
CA HIS A 76 -25.98 -0.29 12.30
C HIS A 76 -24.45 -0.36 12.34
N SER A 77 -23.83 -1.38 11.72
CA SER A 77 -22.37 -1.54 11.68
C SER A 77 -21.72 -0.82 10.50
N GLU A 78 -22.49 0.00 9.77
CA GLU A 78 -21.98 0.82 8.67
C GLU A 78 -20.85 1.73 9.14
N ALA A 79 -21.01 2.40 10.28
CA ALA A 79 -19.99 3.28 10.84
C ALA A 79 -18.66 2.57 11.18
N VAL A 80 -18.72 1.29 11.57
CA VAL A 80 -17.52 0.50 11.92
C VAL A 80 -16.77 0.07 10.66
N VAL A 81 -17.50 -0.34 9.62
CA VAL A 81 -16.92 -0.73 8.33
C VAL A 81 -16.24 0.46 7.65
N TRP A 82 -16.81 1.66 7.75
CA TRP A 82 -16.18 2.89 7.25
C TRP A 82 -15.10 3.44 8.18
N GLY A 83 -15.21 3.23 9.49
CA GLY A 83 -14.27 3.73 10.48
C GLY A 83 -12.87 3.12 10.38
N ILE A 84 -12.78 1.82 10.07
CA ILE A 84 -11.48 1.13 9.93
C ILE A 84 -10.65 1.72 8.76
N PRO A 85 -11.20 1.88 7.54
CA PRO A 85 -10.54 2.61 6.46
C PRO A 85 -10.21 4.06 6.81
N LEU A 86 -11.12 4.79 7.47
CA LEU A 86 -10.93 6.21 7.78
C LEU A 86 -9.78 6.42 8.77
N LEU A 87 -9.67 5.59 9.80
CA LEU A 87 -8.56 5.60 10.77
C LEU A 87 -7.20 5.36 10.08
N ASN A 88 -7.19 4.48 9.08
CA ASN A 88 -5.97 4.20 8.32
C ASN A 88 -5.49 5.41 7.51
N VAL A 89 -6.42 6.04 6.78
CA VAL A 89 -6.13 7.25 6.00
C VAL A 89 -5.61 8.38 6.88
N VAL A 90 -6.16 8.57 8.08
CA VAL A 90 -5.67 9.59 9.04
C VAL A 90 -4.23 9.31 9.46
N THR A 91 -3.89 8.05 9.74
CA THR A 91 -2.52 7.64 10.09
C THR A 91 -1.55 7.94 8.96
N LEU A 92 -1.92 7.58 7.73
CA LEU A 92 -1.15 7.88 6.52
C LEU A 92 -0.98 9.38 6.29
N ALA A 93 -2.07 10.14 6.38
CA ALA A 93 -2.06 11.58 6.16
C ALA A 93 -1.10 12.29 7.14
N THR A 94 -1.06 11.83 8.39
CA THR A 94 -0.15 12.39 9.41
C THR A 94 1.32 12.16 9.05
N ILE A 95 1.65 10.98 8.54
CA ILE A 95 3.01 10.64 8.12
C ILE A 95 3.40 11.44 6.87
N VAL A 96 2.53 11.44 5.85
CA VAL A 96 2.74 12.17 4.59
C VAL A 96 2.91 13.65 4.86
N TRP A 97 2.09 14.26 5.72
CA TRP A 97 2.19 15.68 6.10
C TRP A 97 3.56 16.05 6.66
N LYS A 98 4.11 15.21 7.55
CA LYS A 98 5.46 15.43 8.09
C LYS A 98 6.51 15.33 6.99
N SER A 99 6.44 14.29 6.17
CA SER A 99 7.40 14.07 5.10
C SER A 99 7.36 15.15 4.02
N THR A 100 6.18 15.68 3.68
CA THR A 100 6.04 16.81 2.75
C THR A 100 6.73 18.08 3.28
N HIS A 101 6.66 18.33 4.59
CA HIS A 101 7.34 19.48 5.21
C HIS A 101 8.86 19.29 5.36
N GLU A 102 9.33 18.05 5.48
CA GLU A 102 10.77 17.75 5.57
C GLU A 102 11.46 17.74 4.21
N LEU A 103 10.74 17.44 3.13
CA LEU A 103 11.24 17.35 1.77
C LEU A 103 10.90 18.57 0.88
N ASP A 104 10.60 19.71 1.48
CA ASP A 104 10.23 20.91 0.72
C ASP A 104 11.43 21.45 -0.10
N PRO A 105 11.37 21.44 -1.44
CA PRO A 105 12.47 21.85 -2.32
C PRO A 105 12.86 23.32 -2.19
N TYR A 106 12.07 24.15 -1.51
CA TYR A 106 12.40 25.56 -1.23
C TYR A 106 13.35 25.74 -0.05
N ARG A 107 13.66 24.68 0.71
CA ARG A 107 14.72 24.74 1.72
C ARG A 107 16.08 24.71 1.00
N PRO A 108 16.93 25.74 1.18
CA PRO A 108 18.28 25.68 0.63
C PRO A 108 18.99 24.46 1.20
N LEU A 109 19.53 23.63 0.31
CA LEU A 109 20.37 22.51 0.69
C LEU A 109 21.67 23.10 1.24
N ASP A 110 21.97 22.85 2.51
CA ASP A 110 23.29 23.11 3.09
C ASP A 110 24.29 22.08 2.54
N VAL A 111 24.51 22.09 1.22
CA VAL A 111 25.48 21.22 0.53
C VAL A 111 26.69 22.05 0.11
N CYS A 112 27.85 21.74 0.69
CA CYS A 112 29.14 22.10 0.10
C CYS A 112 29.30 21.27 -1.19
N PRO A 113 29.72 21.88 -2.32
CA PRO A 113 29.69 21.21 -3.62
C PRO A 113 30.90 20.30 -3.83
N ASP A 114 30.89 19.07 -3.30
CA ASP A 114 31.78 17.96 -3.70
C ASP A 114 31.63 16.68 -2.85
N GLN A 115 30.83 15.67 -3.26
CA GLN A 115 30.97 14.29 -2.72
C GLN A 115 30.68 13.18 -3.78
N ASN A 116 30.68 13.49 -5.08
CA ASN A 116 30.44 12.52 -6.17
C ASN A 116 31.54 12.56 -7.27
N ALA A 117 32.80 12.54 -6.86
CA ALA A 117 33.91 12.10 -7.73
C ALA A 117 34.17 10.61 -7.51
#